data_AF-A0A7K4GMH5-F1
#
_entry.id   AF-A0A7K4GMH5-F1
#
_cell.length_a   1.000
_cell.length_b   1.000
_cell.length_c   1.000
_cell.angle_alpha   90.00
_cell.angle_beta   90.00
_cell.angle_gamma   90.00
#
_symmetry.space_group_name_H-M   'P 1'
#
loop_
_entity.id
_entity.type
_entity.pdbx_description
1 polymer ?
#
loop_
_entity_poly.entity_id
_entity_poly.type
_entity_poly.pdbx_seq_one_letter_code
_entity_poly.pdbx_strand_id
1 'polypeptide(L)'
;MTNVFENSQKLVVKNVKDKSVFSPQVSEDLTRLKGIGPGTAQKLYSANIYTFKQLADISLDKLSEILGIKIMTAHKFIMGAKNHLYKFPDQNSFIRQNQLTEKTTEMVKNEKETEVSNSETLEVAEVIVEEELPQEEYDGEEETIETTQKRWFDDKFNYSRLTASYPPISERFPKESNIKVEEIQEQPEEPQEQIDIKFNEESFVDEKPEEEDSREDTTFVSDISEILEAEKIRKMSNIRDEREKIKIEIEESLQKLQYYIIPNTISKLNPFIEKIDYIGCKLVHVSKWVNHIFLIPIEICYLEGAVLVDEVKFDYNSRLDTNKTEVMSRLRLYHKNLVYTRDLMFDDIVNGSKFREFFQKYLQVSLTLEKSVENKKLYFKSGQTQYKVLIEPIMLCKTPPRCMEKSISFPYQRNTNIHVIHQPDLSQLLSFVEEKYRLIESRVKSPNTIKNYQKTEEKFIKNVRIASTPLVGYAIALAVIYFAEFFYLLRLFNSIGFAIVGIYLSILVYLYFKFFKTKKELAIEFETPYYMQNLEFSEIDLLEFKDQFTPDYLTQFGYECFGKDRNFKVLEQNEKDTILNSVHTKEIKVNSITLPELVEEKGEEDSIQKMEYSNKYLSFLED
;
A
#
# COMPACT_ATOMS: atom_id res chain seq x y z
N MET A 1 17.36 78.74 -26.50
CA MET A 1 15.92 79.08 -26.56
C MET A 1 15.16 77.81 -26.24
N THR A 2 14.99 77.46 -24.96
CA THR A 2 13.92 77.84 -24.00
C THR A 2 12.59 77.12 -24.22
N ASN A 3 12.20 76.42 -23.14
CA ASN A 3 10.88 75.93 -22.69
C ASN A 3 10.71 74.41 -22.80
N VAL A 4 10.86 73.62 -21.72
CA VAL A 4 10.19 73.62 -20.39
C VAL A 4 8.69 73.32 -20.53
N PHE A 5 8.27 72.10 -20.18
CA PHE A 5 7.40 71.85 -19.02
C PHE A 5 7.37 70.36 -18.65
N GLU A 6 7.70 70.11 -17.39
CA GLU A 6 7.58 68.87 -16.63
C GLU A 6 6.11 68.45 -16.49
N ASN A 7 5.86 67.13 -16.44
CA ASN A 7 4.74 66.62 -15.66
C ASN A 7 5.01 65.18 -15.21
N SER A 8 5.66 65.06 -14.05
CA SER A 8 5.84 63.81 -13.31
C SER A 8 4.69 63.67 -12.32
N GLN A 9 3.72 62.80 -12.60
CA GLN A 9 2.70 62.45 -11.62
C GLN A 9 3.29 61.50 -10.58
N LYS A 10 3.35 62.02 -9.36
CA LYS A 10 3.79 61.39 -8.12
C LYS A 10 2.66 60.46 -7.63
N LEU A 11 2.71 59.18 -7.97
CA LEU A 11 1.84 58.16 -7.37
C LEU A 11 2.27 57.92 -5.92
N VAL A 12 1.53 58.52 -4.99
CA VAL A 12 1.60 58.20 -3.56
C VAL A 12 0.92 56.84 -3.38
N VAL A 13 1.73 55.78 -3.27
CA VAL A 13 1.28 54.47 -2.80
C VAL A 13 0.93 54.61 -1.32
N LYS A 14 -0.35 54.84 -1.03
CA LYS A 14 -0.90 54.59 0.30
C LYS A 14 -0.92 53.08 0.51
N ASN A 15 -0.10 52.59 1.43
CA ASN A 15 -0.23 51.27 2.03
C ASN A 15 -1.63 51.16 2.67
N VAL A 16 -2.60 50.68 1.89
CA VAL A 16 -3.85 50.15 2.40
C VAL A 16 -3.50 48.78 2.96
N LYS A 17 -3.31 48.71 4.28
CA LYS A 17 -3.45 47.45 5.01
C LYS A 17 -4.86 46.95 4.70
N ASP A 18 -4.96 45.95 3.83
CA ASP A 18 -6.17 45.16 3.64
C ASP A 18 -6.46 44.40 4.92
N LYS A 19 -7.08 45.13 5.85
CA LYS A 19 -7.85 44.56 6.94
C LYS A 19 -9.11 44.05 6.26
N SER A 20 -9.06 42.83 5.73
CA SER A 20 -10.23 42.13 5.25
C SER A 20 -11.24 42.14 6.39
N VAL A 21 -12.26 42.99 6.23
CA VAL A 21 -13.39 43.08 7.14
C VAL A 21 -14.15 41.79 6.94
N PHE A 22 -13.74 40.75 7.69
CA PHE A 22 -14.54 39.55 7.89
C PHE A 22 -15.93 40.05 8.31
N SER A 23 -16.94 39.79 7.47
CA SER A 23 -18.32 39.93 7.92
C SER A 23 -18.45 39.06 9.18
N PRO A 24 -19.23 39.49 10.18
CA PRO A 24 -19.42 38.69 11.39
C PRO A 24 -20.08 37.38 10.98
N GLN A 25 -19.27 36.34 10.76
CA GLN A 25 -19.77 34.98 10.64
C GLN A 25 -20.54 34.74 11.92
N VAL A 26 -21.81 34.36 11.77
CA VAL A 26 -22.70 34.04 12.89
C VAL A 26 -21.97 32.97 13.71
N SER A 27 -21.47 33.36 14.88
CA SER A 27 -20.81 32.42 15.80
C SER A 27 -21.86 31.42 16.24
N GLU A 28 -21.67 30.17 15.87
CA GLU A 28 -22.50 29.08 16.37
C GLU A 28 -22.05 28.74 17.79
N ASP A 29 -22.99 28.29 18.62
CA ASP A 29 -22.68 27.86 19.97
C ASP A 29 -22.05 26.47 19.95
N LEU A 30 -20.72 26.41 19.90
CA LEU A 30 -19.95 25.16 19.90
C LEU A 30 -20.17 24.31 21.16
N THR A 31 -20.68 24.89 22.25
CA THR A 31 -20.97 24.14 23.49
C THR A 31 -22.11 23.14 23.35
N ARG A 32 -22.86 23.21 22.23
CA ARG A 32 -23.86 22.19 21.85
C ARG A 32 -23.24 20.83 21.54
N LEU A 33 -21.94 20.77 21.23
CA LEU A 33 -21.25 19.50 21.00
C LEU A 33 -20.82 18.86 22.33
N LYS A 34 -21.16 17.59 22.51
CA LYS A 34 -20.79 16.83 23.71
C LYS A 34 -19.28 16.82 23.91
N GLY A 35 -18.82 17.37 25.04
CA GLY A 35 -17.40 17.45 25.41
C GLY A 35 -16.76 18.82 25.20
N ILE A 36 -17.44 19.77 24.54
CA ILE A 36 -16.98 21.15 24.41
C ILE A 36 -17.66 21.99 25.50
N GLY A 37 -16.93 22.25 26.60
CA GLY A 37 -17.38 23.20 27.62
C GLY A 37 -17.12 24.67 27.20
N PRO A 38 -17.66 25.66 27.93
CA PRO A 38 -17.48 27.09 27.63
C PRO A 38 -16.01 27.50 27.49
N GLY A 39 -15.12 26.98 28.36
CA GLY A 39 -13.68 27.27 28.28
C GLY A 39 -13.01 26.69 27.03
N THR A 40 -13.44 25.49 26.58
CA THR A 40 -12.93 24.90 25.35
C THR A 40 -13.49 25.62 24.12
N ALA A 41 -14.78 26.00 24.13
CA ALA A 41 -15.38 26.81 23.07
C ALA A 41 -14.65 28.16 22.93
N GLN A 42 -14.33 28.84 24.04
CA GLN A 42 -13.57 30.08 24.00
C GLN A 42 -12.17 29.90 23.38
N LYS A 43 -11.49 28.78 23.64
CA LYS A 43 -10.22 28.45 22.99
C LYS A 43 -10.38 28.23 21.49
N LEU A 44 -11.44 27.54 21.05
CA LEU A 44 -11.75 27.34 19.63
C LEU A 44 -12.06 28.67 18.94
N TYR A 45 -12.85 29.55 19.57
CA TYR A 45 -13.10 30.90 19.08
C TYR A 45 -11.83 31.76 19.01
N SER A 46 -10.91 31.58 19.97
CA SER A 46 -9.61 32.26 19.96
C SER A 46 -8.69 31.73 18.84
N ALA A 47 -8.92 30.50 18.37
CA ALA A 47 -8.27 29.91 17.20
C ALA A 47 -9.03 30.17 15.88
N ASN A 48 -9.97 31.12 15.88
CA ASN A 48 -10.82 31.50 14.74
C ASN A 48 -11.74 30.36 14.21
N ILE A 49 -12.14 29.43 15.07
CA ILE A 49 -13.10 28.36 14.75
C ILE A 49 -14.44 28.73 15.39
N TYR A 50 -15.38 29.23 14.60
CA TYR A 50 -16.66 29.80 15.08
C TYR A 50 -17.90 28.97 14.72
N THR A 51 -17.77 28.00 13.80
CA THR A 51 -18.90 27.20 13.28
C THR A 51 -18.63 25.69 13.36
N PHE A 52 -19.70 24.89 13.44
CA PHE A 52 -19.62 23.43 13.37
C PHE A 52 -18.98 22.98 12.06
N LYS A 53 -19.23 23.69 10.95
CA LYS A 53 -18.60 23.40 9.65
C LYS A 53 -17.09 23.57 9.70
N GLN A 54 -16.60 24.70 10.22
CA GLN A 54 -15.16 24.90 10.40
C GLN A 54 -14.54 23.83 11.31
N LEU A 55 -15.22 23.47 12.40
CA LEU A 55 -14.76 22.44 13.31
C LEU A 55 -14.82 21.02 12.72
N ALA A 56 -15.70 20.76 11.75
CA ALA A 56 -15.79 19.48 11.04
C ALA A 56 -14.76 19.35 9.91
N ASP A 57 -14.42 20.47 9.26
CA ASP A 57 -13.51 20.54 8.13
C ASP A 57 -12.04 20.71 8.55
N ILE A 58 -11.78 21.12 9.79
CA ILE A 58 -10.41 21.26 10.31
C ILE A 58 -9.73 19.88 10.44
N SER A 59 -8.43 19.83 10.11
CA SER A 59 -7.66 18.60 10.29
C SER A 59 -7.38 18.32 11.77
N LEU A 60 -7.29 17.03 12.11
CA LEU A 60 -7.04 16.57 13.47
C LEU A 60 -5.72 17.12 14.06
N ASP A 61 -4.66 17.13 13.23
CA ASP A 61 -3.36 17.70 13.59
C ASP A 61 -3.49 19.16 14.05
N LYS A 62 -4.09 20.02 13.21
CA LYS A 62 -4.27 21.46 13.50
C LYS A 62 -5.11 21.70 14.75
N LEU A 63 -6.15 20.89 14.97
CA LEU A 63 -7.01 21.04 16.15
C LEU A 63 -6.30 20.61 17.44
N SER A 64 -5.37 19.65 17.35
CA SER A 64 -4.57 19.17 18.48
C SER A 64 -3.43 20.12 18.88
N GLU A 65 -3.03 21.04 18.00
CA GLU A 65 -2.06 22.10 18.29
C GLU A 65 -2.63 23.16 19.25
N ILE A 66 -3.96 23.25 19.39
CA ILE A 66 -4.63 24.19 20.29
C ILE A 66 -4.39 23.77 21.75
N LEU A 67 -3.82 24.70 22.54
CA LEU A 67 -3.37 24.43 23.91
C LEU A 67 -4.47 23.82 24.81
N GLY A 68 -4.23 22.58 25.22
CA GLY A 68 -5.10 21.82 26.12
C GLY A 68 -6.14 20.94 25.42
N ILE A 69 -6.13 20.86 24.08
CA ILE A 69 -6.92 19.89 23.33
C ILE A 69 -6.02 18.70 22.98
N LYS A 70 -6.23 17.55 23.61
CA LYS A 70 -5.53 16.31 23.22
C LYS A 70 -6.09 15.78 21.90
N ILE A 71 -5.28 15.03 21.14
CA ILE A 71 -5.68 14.37 19.89
C ILE A 71 -7.03 13.64 20.01
N MET A 72 -7.21 12.79 21.03
CA MET A 72 -8.48 12.08 21.24
C MET A 72 -9.67 13.02 21.46
N THR A 73 -9.45 14.15 22.12
CA THR A 73 -10.46 15.17 22.37
C THR A 73 -10.79 15.93 21.08
N ALA A 74 -9.76 16.32 20.32
CA ALA A 74 -9.91 16.93 19.00
C ALA A 74 -10.73 16.04 18.06
N HIS A 75 -10.42 14.74 18.00
CA HIS A 75 -11.18 13.77 17.20
C HIS A 75 -12.66 13.72 17.60
N LYS A 76 -12.95 13.67 18.91
CA LYS A 76 -14.33 13.72 19.43
C LYS A 76 -15.05 15.01 19.05
N PHE A 77 -14.35 16.14 18.99
CA PHE A 77 -14.93 17.42 18.58
C PHE A 77 -15.26 17.45 17.10
N ILE A 78 -14.33 17.01 16.23
CA ILE A 78 -14.55 16.90 14.78
C ILE A 78 -15.72 15.96 14.49
N MET A 79 -15.75 14.78 15.11
CA MET A 79 -16.84 13.81 14.94
C MET A 79 -18.17 14.33 15.49
N GLY A 80 -18.16 15.00 16.65
CA GLY A 80 -19.33 15.68 17.19
C GLY A 80 -19.88 16.70 16.21
N ALA A 81 -19.01 17.51 15.61
CA ALA A 81 -19.37 18.54 14.65
C ALA A 81 -19.93 17.94 13.35
N LYS A 82 -19.26 16.95 12.77
CA LYS A 82 -19.74 16.19 11.59
C LYS A 82 -21.13 15.60 11.84
N ASN A 83 -21.30 14.89 12.96
CA ASN A 83 -22.59 14.30 13.33
C ASN A 83 -23.68 15.35 13.55
N HIS A 84 -23.35 16.53 14.08
CA HIS A 84 -24.30 17.64 14.22
C HIS A 84 -24.75 18.16 12.86
N LEU A 85 -23.83 18.33 11.91
CA LEU A 85 -24.14 18.76 10.53
C LEU A 85 -25.00 17.72 9.80
N TYR A 86 -24.72 16.43 9.96
CA TYR A 86 -25.52 15.36 9.34
C TYR A 86 -26.92 15.19 9.93
N LYS A 87 -27.16 15.59 11.19
CA LYS A 87 -28.49 15.54 11.82
C LYS A 87 -29.43 16.65 11.34
N PHE A 88 -28.89 17.68 10.71
CA PHE A 88 -29.65 18.75 10.09
C PHE A 88 -29.22 18.89 8.64
N PRO A 89 -29.55 17.92 7.76
CA PRO A 89 -29.42 18.16 6.34
C PRO A 89 -30.34 19.35 6.02
N ASP A 90 -29.75 20.48 5.65
CA ASP A 90 -30.46 21.68 5.22
C ASP A 90 -31.59 21.27 4.26
N GLN A 91 -32.84 21.45 4.67
CA GLN A 91 -34.02 21.17 3.85
C GLN A 91 -34.11 22.05 2.58
N ASN A 92 -33.12 22.90 2.29
CA ASN A 92 -33.18 23.90 1.23
C ASN A 92 -31.98 23.96 0.25
N SER A 93 -30.93 23.17 0.41
CA SER A 93 -29.75 23.25 -0.49
C SER A 93 -29.78 22.23 -1.64
N PHE A 94 -30.34 21.03 -1.44
CA PHE A 94 -30.41 20.00 -2.48
C PHE A 94 -31.48 20.28 -3.55
N ILE A 95 -32.55 21.01 -3.21
CA ILE A 95 -33.63 21.37 -4.15
C ILE A 95 -33.21 22.49 -5.11
N ARG A 96 -32.30 23.38 -4.71
CA ARG A 96 -31.85 24.49 -5.58
C ARG A 96 -30.84 24.08 -6.65
N GLN A 97 -30.01 23.06 -6.43
CA GLN A 97 -29.09 22.59 -7.47
C GLN A 97 -29.80 21.77 -8.54
N ASN A 98 -30.78 20.93 -8.18
CA ASN A 98 -31.54 20.14 -9.16
C ASN A 98 -32.52 20.98 -9.99
N GLN A 99 -33.08 22.07 -9.43
CA GLN A 99 -33.92 23.00 -10.19
C GLN A 99 -33.13 23.89 -11.16
N LEU A 100 -31.84 24.13 -10.91
CA LEU A 100 -30.99 24.92 -11.82
C LEU A 100 -30.50 24.07 -13.02
N THR A 101 -30.22 22.78 -12.79
CA THR A 101 -29.83 21.82 -13.85
C THR A 101 -31.02 21.36 -14.70
N GLU A 102 -32.21 21.14 -14.15
CA GLU A 102 -33.39 20.82 -14.98
C GLU A 102 -33.78 21.98 -15.89
N LYS A 103 -33.69 23.23 -15.41
CA LYS A 103 -34.01 24.43 -16.21
C LYS A 103 -32.99 24.75 -17.31
N THR A 104 -31.72 24.36 -17.14
CA THR A 104 -30.71 24.45 -18.21
C THR A 104 -30.81 23.30 -19.20
N THR A 105 -31.26 22.11 -18.78
CA THR A 105 -31.41 20.96 -19.68
C THR A 105 -32.67 21.07 -20.55
N GLU A 106 -33.74 21.71 -20.07
CA GLU A 106 -34.93 22.01 -20.90
C GLU A 106 -34.69 23.14 -21.92
N MET A 107 -33.87 24.14 -21.60
CA MET A 107 -33.50 25.18 -22.58
C MET A 107 -32.64 24.62 -23.73
N VAL A 108 -31.74 23.68 -23.45
CA VAL A 108 -30.87 23.06 -24.48
C VAL A 108 -31.61 22.02 -25.33
N LYS A 109 -32.73 21.46 -24.84
CA LYS A 109 -33.53 20.49 -25.61
C LYS A 109 -34.51 21.15 -26.58
N ASN A 110 -35.01 22.35 -26.25
CA ASN A 110 -35.93 23.09 -27.11
C ASN A 110 -35.24 23.87 -28.25
N GLU A 111 -33.91 24.03 -28.25
CA GLU A 111 -33.16 24.61 -29.38
C GLU A 111 -32.70 23.57 -30.42
N LYS A 112 -32.93 22.26 -30.21
CA LYS A 112 -32.49 21.20 -31.14
C LYS A 112 -33.57 20.60 -32.04
N GLU A 113 -34.82 21.07 -31.96
CA GLU A 113 -35.92 20.57 -32.82
C GLU A 113 -36.42 21.59 -33.85
N THR A 114 -35.65 22.64 -34.14
CA THR A 114 -35.99 23.57 -35.23
C THR A 114 -34.77 23.98 -36.01
N GLU A 115 -34.16 23.06 -36.76
CA GLU A 115 -33.39 23.37 -37.96
C GLU A 115 -33.03 22.08 -38.72
N VAL A 116 -34.01 21.60 -39.50
CA VAL A 116 -33.78 20.77 -40.69
C VAL A 116 -34.21 21.59 -41.89
N SER A 117 -33.27 22.29 -42.54
CA SER A 117 -33.09 22.25 -43.99
C SER A 117 -31.92 23.15 -44.43
N ASN A 118 -31.33 22.73 -45.55
CA ASN A 118 -30.36 23.44 -46.40
C ASN A 118 -28.89 23.12 -46.16
N SER A 119 -28.46 22.08 -46.87
CA SER A 119 -27.12 21.92 -47.40
C SER A 119 -26.81 23.02 -48.42
N GLU A 120 -25.74 23.78 -48.22
CA GLU A 120 -24.95 24.35 -49.31
C GLU A 120 -23.51 24.57 -48.87
N THR A 121 -22.60 24.14 -49.74
CA THR A 121 -21.15 24.10 -49.64
C THR A 121 -20.54 25.50 -49.54
N LEU A 122 -19.62 25.71 -48.58
CA LEU A 122 -18.64 26.79 -48.67
C LEU A 122 -17.31 26.40 -48.01
N GLU A 123 -16.26 26.35 -48.80
CA GLU A 123 -14.86 26.28 -48.37
C GLU A 123 -14.49 27.60 -47.68
N VAL A 124 -13.99 27.56 -46.44
CA VAL A 124 -13.32 28.70 -45.79
C VAL A 124 -12.08 28.18 -45.07
N ALA A 125 -10.95 28.82 -45.39
CA ALA A 125 -9.62 28.55 -44.89
C ALA A 125 -9.52 28.68 -43.36
N GLU A 126 -8.79 27.75 -42.74
CA GLU A 126 -8.34 27.83 -41.35
C GLU A 126 -7.35 28.99 -41.18
N VAL A 127 -7.80 30.05 -40.52
CA VAL A 127 -6.93 31.03 -39.87
C VAL A 127 -6.79 30.59 -38.42
N ILE A 128 -5.62 30.05 -38.09
CA ILE A 128 -5.23 29.73 -36.72
C ILE A 128 -4.99 31.06 -35.99
N VAL A 129 -5.88 31.40 -35.06
CA VAL A 129 -5.65 32.43 -34.05
C VAL A 129 -5.26 31.70 -32.77
N GLU A 130 -3.99 31.84 -32.37
CA GLU A 130 -3.52 31.43 -31.05
C GLU A 130 -4.14 32.36 -30.00
N GLU A 131 -5.10 31.81 -29.23
CA GLU A 131 -5.68 32.47 -28.07
C GLU A 131 -4.80 32.16 -26.85
N GLU A 132 -3.98 33.13 -26.43
CA GLU A 132 -3.16 33.04 -25.23
C GLU A 132 -4.05 33.00 -23.97
N LEU A 133 -4.03 31.87 -23.28
CA LEU A 133 -4.64 31.71 -21.96
C LEU A 133 -3.92 32.58 -20.91
N PRO A 134 -4.65 33.28 -20.02
CA PRO A 134 -4.04 34.12 -19.00
C PRO A 134 -3.29 33.29 -17.97
N GLN A 135 -2.04 33.67 -17.71
CA GLN A 135 -1.22 33.13 -16.63
C GLN A 135 -1.75 33.65 -15.27
N GLU A 136 -2.14 32.73 -14.39
CA GLU A 136 -2.37 33.04 -12.98
C GLU A 136 -1.02 33.30 -12.29
N GLU A 137 -0.76 34.57 -11.94
CA GLU A 137 0.31 34.94 -11.01
C GLU A 137 -0.04 34.41 -9.61
N TYR A 138 0.78 33.47 -9.15
CA TYR A 138 0.70 32.92 -7.79
C TYR A 138 1.64 33.73 -6.89
N ASP A 139 1.09 34.71 -6.17
CA ASP A 139 1.82 35.45 -5.14
C ASP A 139 2.09 34.53 -3.94
N GLY A 140 3.33 34.04 -3.84
CA GLY A 140 3.84 33.33 -2.68
C GLY A 140 4.37 34.32 -1.64
N GLU A 141 3.61 34.55 -0.57
CA GLU A 141 4.10 35.23 0.62
C GLU A 141 5.19 34.36 1.30
N GLU A 142 6.44 34.83 1.26
CA GLU A 142 7.55 34.26 2.03
C GLU A 142 7.45 34.69 3.51
N GLU A 143 6.99 33.79 4.39
CA GLU A 143 7.21 33.95 5.83
C GLU A 143 8.68 33.71 6.17
N THR A 144 9.35 34.77 6.61
CA THR A 144 10.71 34.74 7.15
C THR A 144 10.68 34.22 8.58
N ILE A 145 11.05 32.95 8.76
CA ILE A 145 11.27 32.38 10.11
C ILE A 145 12.67 32.77 10.59
N GLU A 146 12.74 33.74 11.48
CA GLU A 146 13.94 34.05 12.27
C GLU A 146 14.28 32.85 13.18
N THR A 147 15.46 32.27 12.95
CA THR A 147 15.98 31.15 13.75
C THR A 147 16.59 31.69 15.04
N THR A 148 15.80 31.71 16.12
CA THR A 148 16.35 31.93 17.46
C THR A 148 16.99 30.64 17.98
N GLN A 149 18.32 30.61 17.92
CA GLN A 149 19.19 29.59 18.47
C GLN A 149 19.08 29.56 20.01
N LYS A 150 18.47 28.52 20.59
CA LYS A 150 18.59 28.22 22.03
C LYS A 150 19.38 26.93 22.25
N ARG A 151 20.60 27.09 22.78
CA ARG A 151 21.40 26.08 23.46
C ARG A 151 20.64 25.59 24.70
N TRP A 152 20.38 24.29 24.79
CA TRP A 152 20.16 23.58 26.06
C TRP A 152 20.87 22.24 26.00
N PHE A 153 22.12 22.23 26.46
CA PHE A 153 22.69 21.08 27.14
C PHE A 153 22.72 21.48 28.61
N ASP A 154 22.07 20.70 29.47
CA ASP A 154 22.67 20.39 30.75
C ASP A 154 22.26 18.99 31.21
N ASP A 155 23.31 18.31 31.68
CA ASP A 155 23.38 16.99 32.25
C ASP A 155 22.38 16.73 33.37
N LYS A 156 21.74 15.56 33.30
CA LYS A 156 21.55 14.57 34.40
C LYS A 156 20.28 13.80 34.13
N PHE A 157 20.39 12.59 33.59
CA PHE A 157 19.58 11.46 34.10
C PHE A 157 20.32 10.15 33.82
N ASN A 158 20.95 9.67 34.88
CA ASN A 158 21.47 8.33 35.04
C ASN A 158 20.29 7.36 35.20
N TYR A 159 20.14 6.41 34.28
CA TYR A 159 19.61 5.09 34.61
C TYR A 159 20.49 4.03 33.95
N SER A 160 21.25 3.34 34.80
CA SER A 160 22.03 2.17 34.46
C SER A 160 21.13 0.93 34.48
N ARG A 161 21.31 0.10 33.45
CA ARG A 161 21.21 -1.37 33.43
C ARG A 161 19.89 -2.02 33.85
N LEU A 162 19.26 -2.71 32.90
CA LEU A 162 19.23 -4.18 32.90
C LEU A 162 19.22 -4.72 31.47
N THR A 163 20.06 -5.72 31.28
CA THR A 163 20.56 -6.36 30.06
C THR A 163 19.67 -7.51 29.60
N ALA A 164 19.36 -7.55 28.30
CA ALA A 164 19.21 -8.79 27.53
C ALA A 164 19.50 -8.47 26.05
N SER A 165 20.78 -8.37 25.71
CA SER A 165 21.25 -8.24 24.34
C SER A 165 21.21 -9.60 23.64
N TYR A 166 20.33 -9.77 22.67
CA TYR A 166 20.48 -10.79 21.62
C TYR A 166 21.59 -10.35 20.65
N PRO A 167 22.43 -11.28 20.15
CA PRO A 167 23.50 -10.94 19.22
C PRO A 167 22.93 -10.65 17.82
N PRO A 168 23.55 -9.76 17.02
CA PRO A 168 23.17 -9.57 15.64
C PRO A 168 23.51 -10.83 14.82
N ILE A 169 22.60 -11.19 13.93
CA ILE A 169 22.78 -12.27 12.94
C ILE A 169 23.95 -11.87 12.05
N SER A 170 25.08 -12.54 12.28
CA SER A 170 26.32 -12.44 11.51
C SER A 170 26.08 -12.80 10.05
N GLU A 171 26.48 -11.87 9.20
CA GLU A 171 26.86 -12.09 7.80
C GLU A 171 27.70 -13.37 7.67
N ARG A 172 27.31 -14.24 6.73
CA ARG A 172 28.18 -15.27 6.17
C ARG A 172 28.28 -15.01 4.67
N PHE A 173 29.23 -14.15 4.29
CA PHE A 173 29.84 -14.21 2.97
C PHE A 173 31.06 -15.15 3.04
N PRO A 174 31.24 -16.09 2.10
CA PRO A 174 32.44 -16.89 2.05
C PRO A 174 33.63 -16.04 1.59
N LYS A 175 34.75 -16.19 2.31
CA LYS A 175 36.06 -15.60 2.01
C LYS A 175 36.47 -15.85 0.55
N GLU A 176 36.69 -14.77 -0.19
CA GLU A 176 37.44 -14.78 -1.44
C GLU A 176 38.90 -15.15 -1.15
N SER A 177 39.35 -16.22 -1.82
CA SER A 177 40.74 -16.64 -1.91
C SER A 177 41.46 -15.78 -2.96
N ASN A 178 42.60 -15.21 -2.56
CA ASN A 178 43.57 -14.58 -3.47
C ASN A 178 43.93 -15.52 -4.64
N ILE A 179 43.53 -15.16 -5.86
CA ILE A 179 44.05 -15.76 -7.08
C ILE A 179 44.73 -14.65 -7.89
N LYS A 180 46.01 -14.89 -8.18
CA LYS A 180 46.88 -14.06 -9.01
C LYS A 180 46.29 -13.93 -10.41
N VAL A 181 46.33 -12.71 -10.92
CA VAL A 181 46.09 -12.36 -12.32
C VAL A 181 47.21 -12.98 -13.15
N GLU A 182 46.87 -13.97 -13.98
CA GLU A 182 47.66 -14.38 -15.13
C GLU A 182 46.85 -14.06 -16.39
N GLU A 183 47.50 -13.27 -17.24
CA GLU A 183 47.07 -12.76 -18.53
C GLU A 183 47.02 -13.92 -19.53
N ILE A 184 45.85 -14.19 -20.13
CA ILE A 184 45.71 -15.20 -21.18
C ILE A 184 45.13 -14.54 -22.45
N GLN A 185 45.93 -14.70 -23.51
CA GLN A 185 45.71 -14.30 -24.88
C GLN A 185 44.50 -15.00 -25.51
N GLU A 186 43.75 -14.24 -26.30
CA GLU A 186 42.73 -14.75 -27.23
C GLU A 186 43.37 -15.52 -28.38
N GLN A 187 42.93 -16.77 -28.58
CA GLN A 187 43.07 -17.51 -29.85
C GLN A 187 41.86 -18.45 -30.07
N PRO A 188 41.59 -18.82 -31.33
CA PRO A 188 40.26 -18.82 -31.91
C PRO A 188 39.49 -20.15 -31.83
N GLU A 189 38.19 -20.02 -32.01
CA GLU A 189 37.15 -21.06 -32.02
C GLU A 189 37.43 -22.19 -33.03
N GLU A 190 37.31 -23.43 -32.54
CA GLU A 190 37.14 -24.65 -33.32
C GLU A 190 35.84 -25.38 -32.90
N PRO A 191 35.28 -26.25 -33.76
CA PRO A 191 33.84 -26.38 -33.95
C PRO A 191 33.16 -27.34 -32.97
N GLN A 192 31.88 -27.05 -32.69
CA GLN A 192 30.99 -27.87 -31.85
C GLN A 192 30.76 -29.26 -32.46
N GLU A 193 31.20 -30.29 -31.74
CA GLU A 193 30.76 -31.67 -31.97
C GLU A 193 29.29 -31.83 -31.58
N GLN A 194 28.49 -32.29 -32.54
CA GLN A 194 27.12 -32.76 -32.34
C GLN A 194 27.16 -34.08 -31.55
N ILE A 195 26.61 -34.06 -30.35
CA ILE A 195 26.33 -35.27 -29.58
C ILE A 195 24.93 -35.75 -29.95
N ASP A 196 24.86 -36.71 -30.87
CA ASP A 196 23.69 -37.54 -31.14
C ASP A 196 23.42 -38.46 -29.93
N ILE A 197 22.40 -38.13 -29.14
CA ILE A 197 21.88 -39.07 -28.13
C ILE A 197 20.88 -40.00 -28.83
N LYS A 198 21.40 -41.13 -29.33
CA LYS A 198 20.60 -42.31 -29.69
C LYS A 198 20.02 -42.92 -28.42
N PHE A 199 18.70 -42.89 -28.29
CA PHE A 199 17.95 -43.68 -27.32
C PHE A 199 17.99 -45.15 -27.76
N ASN A 200 18.67 -46.00 -26.98
CA ASN A 200 18.77 -47.43 -27.19
C ASN A 200 17.65 -48.09 -26.37
N GLU A 201 16.63 -48.63 -27.04
CA GLU A 201 15.64 -49.53 -26.43
C GLU A 201 16.28 -50.93 -26.32
N GLU A 202 16.98 -51.19 -25.22
CA GLU A 202 17.41 -52.54 -24.86
C GLU A 202 16.34 -53.21 -23.98
N SER A 203 15.77 -54.24 -24.58
CA SER A 203 14.87 -55.23 -24.01
C SER A 203 15.51 -55.93 -22.80
N PHE A 204 14.93 -55.76 -21.62
CA PHE A 204 15.12 -56.71 -20.51
C PHE A 204 14.10 -57.84 -20.65
N VAL A 205 14.61 -59.02 -21.00
CA VAL A 205 13.94 -60.30 -20.88
C VAL A 205 14.24 -60.81 -19.48
N ASP A 206 13.27 -60.71 -18.57
CA ASP A 206 13.33 -61.41 -17.30
C ASP A 206 12.81 -62.84 -17.48
N GLU A 207 13.71 -63.79 -17.24
CA GLU A 207 13.43 -65.22 -17.15
C GLU A 207 12.44 -65.51 -16.02
N LYS A 208 11.37 -66.21 -16.41
CA LYS A 208 10.30 -66.70 -15.57
C LYS A 208 10.74 -68.04 -14.95
N PRO A 209 10.78 -68.21 -13.62
CA PRO A 209 10.89 -69.55 -13.06
C PRO A 209 9.52 -70.23 -13.13
N GLU A 210 9.50 -71.41 -13.74
CA GLU A 210 8.40 -72.37 -13.65
C GLU A 210 8.39 -72.97 -12.23
N GLU A 211 7.33 -72.69 -11.48
CA GLU A 211 6.98 -73.50 -10.30
C GLU A 211 5.61 -74.15 -10.56
N GLU A 212 5.66 -75.47 -10.57
CA GLU A 212 4.54 -76.40 -10.69
C GLU A 212 3.65 -76.35 -9.44
N ASP A 213 2.35 -76.20 -9.71
CA ASP A 213 1.29 -77.10 -9.27
C ASP A 213 1.28 -77.55 -7.79
N SER A 214 0.44 -76.88 -6.99
CA SER A 214 -0.69 -77.53 -6.31
C SER A 214 -1.21 -76.61 -5.20
N ARG A 215 -2.42 -76.08 -5.37
CA ARG A 215 -3.41 -75.85 -4.29
C ARG A 215 -4.67 -75.16 -4.82
N GLU A 216 -5.71 -75.99 -4.90
CA GLU A 216 -7.09 -75.75 -4.50
C GLU A 216 -7.72 -74.39 -4.80
N ASP A 217 -8.71 -74.46 -5.70
CA ASP A 217 -9.74 -73.48 -6.00
C ASP A 217 -10.25 -72.73 -4.75
N THR A 218 -9.77 -71.50 -4.55
CA THR A 218 -10.50 -70.48 -3.79
C THR A 218 -10.97 -69.39 -4.75
N THR A 219 -12.04 -69.70 -5.49
CA THR A 219 -12.74 -68.84 -6.46
C THR A 219 -13.54 -67.70 -5.82
N PHE A 220 -13.17 -67.22 -4.62
CA PHE A 220 -14.00 -66.33 -3.80
C PHE A 220 -13.40 -64.95 -3.48
N VAL A 221 -12.28 -64.55 -4.13
CA VAL A 221 -11.57 -63.29 -3.80
C VAL A 221 -11.54 -62.26 -4.94
N SER A 222 -11.99 -62.58 -6.17
CA SER A 222 -12.01 -61.60 -7.28
C SER A 222 -12.98 -60.44 -7.06
N ASP A 223 -14.09 -60.69 -6.36
CA ASP A 223 -15.16 -59.71 -6.24
C ASP A 223 -14.80 -58.54 -5.30
N ILE A 224 -13.87 -58.75 -4.35
CA ILE A 224 -13.46 -57.71 -3.39
C ILE A 224 -12.48 -56.71 -4.02
N SER A 225 -11.59 -57.16 -4.91
CA SER A 225 -10.66 -56.26 -5.63
C SER A 225 -11.40 -55.31 -6.57
N GLU A 226 -12.43 -55.80 -7.28
CA GLU A 226 -13.21 -54.95 -8.20
C GLU A 226 -13.99 -53.87 -7.45
N ILE A 227 -14.53 -54.17 -6.26
CA ILE A 227 -15.23 -53.19 -5.42
C ILE A 227 -14.26 -52.10 -4.90
N LEU A 228 -13.05 -52.49 -4.49
CA LEU A 228 -12.01 -51.55 -4.01
C LEU A 228 -11.50 -50.63 -5.14
N GLU A 229 -11.31 -51.16 -6.35
CA GLU A 229 -10.92 -50.37 -7.51
C GLU A 229 -12.03 -49.41 -7.96
N ALA A 230 -13.28 -49.88 -8.01
CA ALA A 230 -14.44 -49.04 -8.31
C ALA A 230 -14.60 -47.89 -7.30
N GLU A 231 -14.39 -48.16 -6.00
CA GLU A 231 -14.46 -47.12 -4.97
C GLU A 231 -13.32 -46.10 -5.12
N LYS A 232 -12.09 -46.56 -5.44
CA LYS A 232 -10.94 -45.67 -5.69
C LYS A 232 -11.17 -44.78 -6.92
N ILE A 233 -11.70 -45.33 -8.01
CA ILE A 233 -12.06 -44.58 -9.23
C ILE A 233 -13.13 -43.54 -8.91
N ARG A 234 -14.19 -43.91 -8.16
CA ARG A 234 -15.26 -42.99 -7.74
C ARG A 234 -14.74 -41.87 -6.82
N LYS A 235 -13.80 -42.17 -5.93
CA LYS A 235 -13.13 -41.15 -5.11
C LYS A 235 -12.31 -40.19 -5.98
N MET A 236 -11.57 -40.71 -6.96
CA MET A 236 -10.77 -39.88 -7.88
C MET A 236 -11.65 -38.98 -8.78
N SER A 237 -12.79 -39.46 -9.27
CA SER A 237 -13.71 -38.63 -10.06
C SER A 237 -14.30 -37.50 -9.23
N ASN A 238 -14.75 -37.79 -8.00
CA ASN A 238 -15.32 -36.77 -7.11
C ASN A 238 -14.30 -35.67 -6.77
N ILE A 239 -13.03 -36.04 -6.55
CA ILE A 239 -11.95 -35.07 -6.29
C ILE A 239 -11.73 -34.17 -7.51
N ARG A 240 -11.78 -34.73 -8.73
CA ARG A 240 -11.63 -33.94 -9.96
C ARG A 240 -12.75 -32.93 -10.13
N ASP A 241 -13.99 -33.35 -9.91
CA ASP A 241 -15.17 -32.49 -10.05
C ASP A 241 -15.16 -31.37 -8.99
N GLU A 242 -14.76 -31.68 -7.76
CA GLU A 242 -14.61 -30.69 -6.70
C GLU A 242 -13.52 -29.65 -7.00
N ARG A 243 -12.39 -30.10 -7.57
CA ARG A 243 -11.31 -29.19 -8.00
C ARG A 243 -11.80 -28.22 -9.06
N GLU A 244 -12.52 -28.72 -10.06
CA GLU A 244 -13.04 -27.89 -11.14
C GLU A 244 -14.09 -26.89 -10.63
N LYS A 245 -14.93 -27.31 -9.68
CA LYS A 245 -15.88 -26.41 -9.02
C LYS A 245 -15.18 -25.27 -8.28
N ILE A 246 -14.16 -25.56 -7.47
CA ILE A 246 -13.38 -24.54 -6.74
C ILE A 246 -12.74 -23.55 -7.72
N LYS A 247 -12.19 -24.07 -8.82
CA LYS A 247 -11.60 -23.25 -9.90
C LYS A 247 -12.60 -22.25 -10.48
N ILE A 248 -13.79 -22.72 -10.86
CA ILE A 248 -14.87 -21.87 -11.39
C ILE A 248 -15.24 -20.78 -10.37
N GLU A 249 -15.41 -21.14 -9.09
CA GLU A 249 -15.78 -20.17 -8.05
C GLU A 249 -14.69 -19.11 -7.79
N ILE A 250 -13.40 -19.48 -7.92
CA ILE A 250 -12.27 -18.53 -7.85
C ILE A 250 -12.32 -17.58 -9.05
N GLU A 251 -12.51 -18.11 -10.25
CA GLU A 251 -12.58 -17.31 -11.48
C GLU A 251 -13.75 -16.32 -11.43
N GLU A 252 -14.93 -16.78 -11.00
CA GLU A 252 -16.11 -15.93 -10.78
C GLU A 252 -15.85 -14.83 -9.74
N SER A 253 -15.20 -15.16 -8.62
CA SER A 253 -14.85 -14.20 -7.58
C SER A 253 -13.88 -13.12 -8.08
N LEU A 254 -12.84 -13.53 -8.82
CA LEU A 254 -11.86 -12.63 -9.41
C LEU A 254 -12.51 -11.72 -10.46
N GLN A 255 -13.31 -12.30 -11.36
CA GLN A 255 -14.01 -11.54 -12.41
C GLN A 255 -15.02 -10.54 -11.82
N LYS A 256 -15.78 -10.94 -10.79
CA LYS A 256 -16.73 -10.07 -10.08
C LYS A 256 -16.04 -8.83 -9.50
N LEU A 257 -14.80 -8.99 -9.03
CA LEU A 257 -13.98 -7.89 -8.50
C LEU A 257 -13.09 -7.23 -9.57
N GLN A 258 -13.30 -7.52 -10.85
CA GLN A 258 -12.57 -6.95 -11.99
C GLN A 258 -11.06 -7.28 -12.00
N TYR A 259 -10.68 -8.42 -11.43
CA TYR A 259 -9.34 -8.97 -11.63
C TYR A 259 -9.25 -9.66 -12.99
N TYR A 260 -8.21 -9.32 -13.74
CA TYR A 260 -7.80 -10.03 -14.94
C TYR A 260 -7.00 -11.28 -14.53
N ILE A 261 -7.50 -12.46 -14.90
CA ILE A 261 -6.82 -13.73 -14.63
C ILE A 261 -5.78 -13.94 -15.72
N ILE A 262 -4.50 -14.03 -15.34
CA ILE A 262 -3.40 -14.23 -16.28
C ILE A 262 -3.48 -15.64 -16.85
N PRO A 263 -3.69 -15.81 -18.17
CA PRO A 263 -3.74 -17.13 -18.78
C PRO A 263 -2.39 -17.84 -18.71
N ASN A 264 -2.40 -19.13 -18.40
CA ASN A 264 -1.22 -20.01 -18.46
C ASN A 264 -0.65 -20.19 -19.88
N THR A 265 -1.36 -19.73 -20.91
CA THR A 265 -0.91 -19.75 -22.31
C THR A 265 0.13 -18.67 -22.63
N ILE A 266 0.34 -17.70 -21.73
CA ILE A 266 1.35 -16.65 -21.92
C ILE A 266 2.73 -17.22 -21.57
N SER A 267 3.40 -17.81 -22.57
CA SER A 267 4.69 -18.50 -22.43
C SER A 267 5.76 -17.71 -21.67
N LYS A 268 5.80 -16.39 -21.85
CA LYS A 268 6.73 -15.49 -21.14
C LYS A 268 6.56 -15.53 -19.61
N LEU A 269 5.35 -15.79 -19.12
CA LEU A 269 5.01 -15.82 -17.71
C LEU A 269 4.95 -17.23 -17.12
N ASN A 270 5.18 -18.28 -17.93
CA ASN A 270 5.22 -19.67 -17.46
C ASN A 270 6.09 -19.89 -16.21
N PRO A 271 7.29 -19.27 -16.07
CA PRO A 271 8.12 -19.47 -14.88
C PRO A 271 7.45 -19.05 -13.56
N PHE A 272 6.47 -18.14 -13.61
CA PHE A 272 5.72 -17.69 -12.43
C PHE A 272 4.49 -18.56 -12.19
N ILE A 273 3.89 -19.12 -13.25
CA ILE A 273 2.62 -19.85 -13.18
C ILE A 273 2.82 -21.34 -12.88
N GLU A 274 3.96 -21.94 -13.24
CA GLU A 274 4.18 -23.39 -13.13
C GLU A 274 3.92 -23.99 -11.74
N LYS A 275 4.12 -23.19 -10.68
CA LYS A 275 4.02 -23.64 -9.28
C LYS A 275 2.78 -23.14 -8.55
N ILE A 276 1.90 -22.42 -9.25
CA ILE A 276 0.69 -21.84 -8.66
C ILE A 276 -0.53 -22.08 -9.55
N ASP A 277 -1.71 -22.15 -8.97
CA ASP A 277 -2.93 -22.39 -9.74
C ASP A 277 -3.38 -21.17 -10.55
N TYR A 278 -3.32 -19.96 -9.97
CA TYR A 278 -3.79 -18.73 -10.61
C TYR A 278 -2.92 -17.51 -10.31
N ILE A 279 -2.88 -16.55 -11.24
CA ILE A 279 -2.44 -15.19 -10.95
C ILE A 279 -3.56 -14.22 -11.33
N GLY A 280 -4.14 -13.55 -10.33
CA GLY A 280 -5.02 -12.41 -10.54
C GLY A 280 -4.22 -11.12 -10.73
N CYS A 281 -4.65 -10.24 -11.63
CA CYS A 281 -4.04 -8.94 -11.87
C CYS A 281 -5.10 -7.84 -11.92
N LYS A 282 -4.91 -6.74 -11.20
CA LYS A 282 -5.86 -5.60 -11.23
C LYS A 282 -5.15 -4.27 -11.12
N LEU A 283 -5.59 -3.30 -11.93
CA LEU A 283 -5.19 -1.91 -11.82
C LEU A 283 -6.19 -1.17 -10.93
N VAL A 284 -5.71 -0.59 -9.83
CA VAL A 284 -6.54 0.17 -8.87
C VAL A 284 -6.04 1.61 -8.84
N HIS A 285 -6.95 2.54 -9.12
CA HIS A 285 -6.67 3.96 -9.05
C HIS A 285 -6.79 4.45 -7.59
N VAL A 286 -5.69 4.93 -7.02
CA VAL A 286 -5.65 5.37 -5.61
C VAL A 286 -5.79 6.88 -5.52
N SER A 287 -5.02 7.60 -6.32
CA SER A 287 -5.07 9.07 -6.41
C SER A 287 -4.67 9.51 -7.81
N LYS A 288 -4.84 10.81 -8.12
CA LYS A 288 -4.40 11.42 -9.39
C LYS A 288 -2.93 11.09 -9.74
N TRP A 289 -2.11 10.82 -8.73
CA TRP A 289 -0.66 10.67 -8.87
C TRP A 289 -0.17 9.25 -8.58
N VAL A 290 -1.00 8.36 -8.03
CA VAL A 290 -0.60 7.00 -7.64
C VAL A 290 -1.67 6.01 -8.07
N ASN A 291 -1.24 4.99 -8.80
CA ASN A 291 -2.01 3.81 -9.13
C ASN A 291 -1.30 2.57 -8.57
N HIS A 292 -2.10 1.57 -8.19
CA HIS A 292 -1.61 0.27 -7.76
C HIS A 292 -1.87 -0.78 -8.84
N ILE A 293 -0.88 -1.63 -9.08
CA ILE A 293 -1.05 -2.85 -9.87
C ILE A 293 -0.96 -4.01 -8.88
N PHE A 294 -2.09 -4.64 -8.61
CA PHE A 294 -2.18 -5.83 -7.78
C PHE A 294 -1.84 -7.07 -8.59
N LEU A 295 -0.99 -7.92 -8.04
CA LEU A 295 -0.70 -9.26 -8.50
C LEU A 295 -0.99 -10.23 -7.36
N ILE A 296 -1.91 -11.15 -7.60
CA ILE A 296 -2.44 -12.07 -6.59
C ILE A 296 -2.11 -13.50 -7.04
N PRO A 297 -0.93 -14.04 -6.71
CA PRO A 297 -0.66 -15.46 -6.91
C PRO A 297 -1.47 -16.29 -5.92
N ILE A 298 -2.24 -17.25 -6.43
CA ILE A 298 -3.16 -18.07 -5.65
C ILE A 298 -2.77 -19.54 -5.80
N GLU A 299 -2.65 -20.23 -4.66
CA GLU A 299 -2.43 -21.68 -4.58
C GLU A 299 -3.59 -22.33 -3.81
N ILE A 300 -4.18 -23.38 -4.37
CA ILE A 300 -5.29 -24.11 -3.78
C ILE A 300 -4.75 -25.25 -2.89
N CYS A 301 -5.01 -25.14 -1.61
CA CYS A 301 -4.65 -26.14 -0.59
C CYS A 301 -5.75 -27.19 -0.45
N TYR A 302 -5.51 -28.38 -1.00
CA TYR A 302 -6.44 -29.52 -0.98
C TYR A 302 -6.38 -30.38 0.30
N LEU A 303 -5.84 -29.86 1.40
CA LEU A 303 -5.72 -30.62 2.64
C LEU A 303 -7.06 -30.67 3.40
N GLU A 304 -7.41 -31.85 3.92
CA GLU A 304 -8.64 -32.09 4.67
C GLU A 304 -8.45 -31.80 6.17
N GLY A 305 -8.26 -30.52 6.50
CA GLY A 305 -8.06 -30.10 7.88
C GLY A 305 -7.75 -28.62 8.00
N ALA A 306 -7.89 -28.09 9.22
CA ALA A 306 -7.69 -26.67 9.47
C ALA A 306 -6.19 -26.36 9.48
N VAL A 307 -5.77 -25.48 8.58
CA VAL A 307 -4.43 -24.90 8.59
C VAL A 307 -4.35 -23.88 9.72
N LEU A 308 -3.34 -24.02 10.56
CA LEU A 308 -3.05 -23.12 11.67
C LEU A 308 -1.91 -22.20 11.27
N VAL A 309 -2.10 -20.90 11.41
CA VAL A 309 -1.16 -19.87 10.97
C VAL A 309 -0.64 -19.08 12.16
N ASP A 310 0.67 -18.87 12.18
CA ASP A 310 1.43 -18.04 13.10
C ASP A 310 2.33 -17.12 12.25
N GLU A 311 2.74 -15.96 12.76
CA GLU A 311 3.73 -15.06 12.15
C GLU A 311 4.92 -15.77 11.49
N VAL A 312 5.41 -16.87 12.09
CA VAL A 312 6.64 -17.57 11.66
C VAL A 312 6.36 -18.86 10.88
N LYS A 313 5.30 -19.59 11.20
CA LYS A 313 5.12 -20.97 10.69
C LYS A 313 3.66 -21.32 10.42
N PHE A 314 3.50 -22.37 9.60
CA PHE A 314 2.24 -23.08 9.46
C PHE A 314 2.26 -24.39 10.25
N ASP A 315 1.12 -24.73 10.85
CA ASP A 315 0.83 -26.02 11.46
C ASP A 315 -0.51 -26.54 10.90
N TYR A 316 -0.86 -27.77 11.25
CA TYR A 316 -2.03 -28.44 10.69
C TYR A 316 -2.75 -29.27 11.76
N ASN A 317 -4.07 -29.12 11.78
CA ASN A 317 -4.95 -29.87 12.67
C ASN A 317 -6.01 -30.63 11.88
N SER A 318 -5.84 -31.96 11.81
CA SER A 318 -6.84 -32.89 11.28
C SER A 318 -7.22 -33.90 12.35
N ARG A 319 -8.53 -34.18 12.45
CA ARG A 319 -9.08 -35.22 13.33
C ARG A 319 -8.91 -36.63 12.77
N LEU A 320 -8.64 -36.75 11.47
CA LEU A 320 -8.76 -38.01 10.72
C LEU A 320 -7.43 -38.52 10.17
N ASP A 321 -6.39 -37.68 10.08
CA ASP A 321 -5.14 -38.06 9.40
C ASP A 321 -4.17 -38.80 10.32
N THR A 322 -3.92 -40.07 9.99
CA THR A 322 -2.86 -40.89 10.60
C THR A 322 -1.46 -40.52 10.09
N ASN A 323 -1.34 -39.82 8.95
CA ASN A 323 -0.05 -39.47 8.34
C ASN A 323 0.29 -37.96 8.42
N LYS A 324 0.43 -37.45 9.64
CA LYS A 324 0.77 -36.02 9.90
C LYS A 324 2.03 -35.55 9.13
N THR A 325 3.03 -36.41 8.95
CA THR A 325 4.30 -36.06 8.30
C THR A 325 4.13 -35.76 6.81
N GLU A 326 3.34 -36.55 6.09
CA GLU A 326 3.06 -36.33 4.67
C GLU A 326 2.25 -35.04 4.47
N VAL A 327 1.22 -34.83 5.29
CA VAL A 327 0.39 -33.62 5.22
C VAL A 327 1.21 -32.36 5.47
N MET A 328 2.06 -32.37 6.50
CA MET A 328 2.97 -31.25 6.76
C MET A 328 3.98 -31.01 5.63
N SER A 329 4.41 -32.07 4.93
CA SER A 329 5.31 -31.94 3.78
C SER A 329 4.61 -31.26 2.60
N ARG A 330 3.33 -31.59 2.34
CA ARG A 330 2.51 -30.91 1.33
C ARG A 330 2.22 -29.46 1.69
N LEU A 331 1.88 -29.17 2.95
CA LEU A 331 1.66 -27.80 3.43
C LEU A 331 2.91 -26.93 3.25
N ARG A 332 4.09 -27.48 3.57
CA ARG A 332 5.38 -26.81 3.32
C ARG A 332 5.64 -26.58 1.83
N LEU A 333 5.22 -27.49 0.96
CA LEU A 333 5.33 -27.32 -0.48
C LEU A 333 4.46 -26.16 -0.97
N TYR A 334 3.19 -26.08 -0.57
CA TYR A 334 2.30 -24.96 -0.91
C TYR A 334 2.88 -23.61 -0.46
N HIS A 335 3.35 -23.53 0.79
CA HIS A 335 4.04 -22.35 1.30
C HIS A 335 5.28 -22.00 0.46
N LYS A 336 6.14 -22.99 0.19
CA LYS A 336 7.38 -22.78 -0.58
C LYS A 336 7.09 -22.29 -2.00
N ASN A 337 6.05 -22.83 -2.64
CA ASN A 337 5.64 -22.42 -3.98
C ASN A 337 5.20 -20.95 -4.00
N LEU A 338 4.33 -20.54 -3.06
CA LEU A 338 3.86 -19.16 -2.97
C LEU A 338 5.01 -18.17 -2.68
N VAL A 339 5.90 -18.48 -1.72
CA VAL A 339 7.06 -17.63 -1.42
C VAL A 339 7.99 -17.53 -2.63
N TYR A 340 8.32 -18.67 -3.25
CA TYR A 340 9.19 -18.71 -4.43
C TYR A 340 8.60 -17.88 -5.58
N THR A 341 7.31 -18.05 -5.87
CA THR A 341 6.66 -17.33 -6.96
C THR A 341 6.58 -15.84 -6.67
N ARG A 342 6.23 -15.43 -5.44
CA ARG A 342 6.23 -14.02 -5.02
C ARG A 342 7.61 -13.38 -5.24
N ASP A 343 8.67 -14.05 -4.79
CA ASP A 343 10.04 -13.53 -4.90
C ASP A 343 10.49 -13.46 -6.35
N LEU A 344 10.17 -14.47 -7.15
CA LEU A 344 10.45 -14.49 -8.60
C LEU A 344 9.71 -13.34 -9.31
N MET A 345 8.43 -13.11 -8.98
CA MET A 345 7.63 -12.03 -9.55
C MET A 345 8.20 -10.67 -9.16
N PHE A 346 8.56 -10.48 -7.88
CA PHE A 346 9.19 -9.25 -7.40
C PHE A 346 10.53 -8.98 -8.09
N ASP A 347 11.37 -10.01 -8.24
CA ASP A 347 12.62 -9.90 -8.97
C ASP A 347 12.40 -9.56 -10.46
N ASP A 348 11.40 -10.11 -11.15
CA ASP A 348 11.12 -9.70 -12.54
C ASP A 348 10.56 -8.27 -12.62
N ILE A 349 9.78 -7.82 -11.62
CA ILE A 349 9.31 -6.43 -11.56
C ILE A 349 10.49 -5.47 -11.36
N VAL A 350 11.38 -5.77 -10.42
CA VAL A 350 12.55 -4.92 -10.17
C VAL A 350 13.54 -5.08 -11.31
N ASN A 351 13.97 -6.29 -11.64
CA ASN A 351 15.09 -6.59 -12.53
C ASN A 351 14.73 -6.89 -13.98
N GLY A 352 13.62 -7.58 -14.21
CA GLY A 352 13.19 -8.09 -15.50
C GLY A 352 12.37 -7.14 -16.37
N SER A 353 11.73 -7.73 -17.38
CA SER A 353 10.85 -7.02 -18.32
C SER A 353 9.53 -7.74 -18.58
N LYS A 354 9.35 -8.97 -18.09
CA LYS A 354 8.21 -9.81 -18.50
C LYS A 354 6.89 -9.24 -18.01
N PHE A 355 6.81 -8.89 -16.72
CA PHE A 355 5.63 -8.23 -16.17
C PHE A 355 5.43 -6.83 -16.76
N ARG A 356 6.49 -6.08 -17.02
CA ARG A 356 6.38 -4.76 -17.67
C ARG A 356 5.75 -4.86 -19.07
N GLU A 357 6.23 -5.79 -19.88
CA GLU A 357 5.67 -6.07 -21.22
C GLU A 357 4.22 -6.56 -21.11
N PHE A 358 3.92 -7.40 -20.12
CA PHE A 358 2.56 -7.84 -19.84
C PHE A 358 1.65 -6.66 -19.49
N PHE A 359 2.04 -5.78 -18.55
CA PHE A 359 1.25 -4.62 -18.16
C PHE A 359 1.00 -3.67 -19.33
N GLN A 360 2.02 -3.42 -20.16
CA GLN A 360 1.87 -2.59 -21.35
C GLN A 360 0.87 -3.16 -22.35
N LYS A 361 0.92 -4.47 -22.57
CA LYS A 361 0.05 -5.15 -23.54
C LYS A 361 -1.38 -5.33 -23.04
N TYR A 362 -1.56 -5.78 -21.81
CA TYR A 362 -2.84 -6.26 -21.30
C TYR A 362 -3.56 -5.25 -20.40
N LEU A 363 -2.83 -4.41 -19.65
CA LEU A 363 -3.44 -3.34 -18.86
C LEU A 363 -3.51 -2.00 -19.62
N GLN A 364 -2.97 -1.94 -20.84
CA GLN A 364 -2.89 -0.74 -21.68
C GLN A 364 -2.19 0.44 -20.97
N VAL A 365 -1.27 0.14 -20.05
CA VAL A 365 -0.53 1.17 -19.32
C VAL A 365 0.85 1.32 -19.93
N SER A 366 1.20 2.52 -20.41
CA SER A 366 2.53 2.84 -20.92
C SER A 366 3.53 3.03 -19.77
N LEU A 367 3.86 1.93 -19.09
CA LEU A 367 4.79 1.93 -17.96
C LEU A 367 6.22 2.19 -18.45
N THR A 368 6.80 3.27 -17.95
CA THR A 368 8.22 3.58 -18.07
C THR A 368 8.89 3.39 -16.72
N LEU A 369 10.07 2.79 -16.73
CA LEU A 369 10.87 2.58 -15.52
C LEU A 369 11.84 3.74 -15.40
N GLU A 370 11.64 4.58 -14.38
CA GLU A 370 12.56 5.68 -14.10
C GLU A 370 13.85 5.11 -13.51
N LYS A 371 14.98 5.60 -14.02
CA LYS A 371 16.30 5.19 -13.58
C LYS A 371 17.14 6.40 -13.19
N SER A 372 17.99 6.22 -12.19
CA SER A 372 19.03 7.16 -11.84
C SER A 372 20.13 7.20 -12.91
N VAL A 373 21.05 8.16 -12.78
CA VAL A 373 22.26 8.27 -13.62
C VAL A 373 23.15 7.02 -13.52
N GLU A 374 23.13 6.35 -12.36
CA GLU A 374 23.83 5.07 -12.14
C GLU A 374 23.03 3.86 -12.64
N ASN A 375 21.98 4.08 -13.45
CA ASN A 375 21.06 3.03 -13.95
C ASN A 375 20.30 2.28 -12.83
N LYS A 376 20.39 2.72 -11.56
CA LYS A 376 19.55 2.22 -10.46
C LYS A 376 18.09 2.58 -10.67
N LYS A 377 17.20 1.65 -10.40
CA LYS A 377 15.77 1.76 -10.68
C LYS A 377 15.07 2.48 -9.53
N LEU A 378 14.16 3.38 -9.86
CA LEU A 378 13.57 4.28 -8.86
C LEU A 378 12.07 4.06 -8.69
N TYR A 379 11.31 3.99 -9.78
CA TYR A 379 9.86 3.75 -9.74
C TYR A 379 9.30 3.53 -11.14
N PHE A 380 8.09 2.98 -11.23
CA PHE A 380 7.32 2.99 -12.46
C PHE A 380 6.48 4.26 -12.58
N LYS A 381 6.44 4.83 -13.79
CA LYS A 381 5.57 5.96 -14.11
C LYS A 381 4.91 5.81 -15.48
N SER A 382 3.72 6.35 -15.63
CA SER A 382 3.09 6.66 -16.93
C SER A 382 2.58 8.10 -16.86
N GLY A 383 3.16 8.98 -17.67
CA GLY A 383 2.94 10.42 -17.55
C GLY A 383 3.34 10.96 -16.17
N GLN A 384 2.37 11.55 -15.45
CA GLN A 384 2.55 12.09 -14.10
C GLN A 384 2.16 11.11 -12.99
N THR A 385 1.68 9.91 -13.35
CA THR A 385 1.17 8.93 -12.40
C THR A 385 2.23 7.88 -12.09
N GLN A 386 2.47 7.67 -10.80
CA GLN A 386 3.31 6.60 -10.26
C GLN A 386 2.52 5.30 -10.22
N TYR A 387 3.20 4.19 -10.54
CA TYR A 387 2.64 2.86 -10.39
C TYR A 387 3.43 2.09 -9.35
N LYS A 388 2.73 1.60 -8.32
CA LYS A 388 3.29 0.68 -7.33
C LYS A 388 2.75 -0.71 -7.62
N VAL A 389 3.62 -1.71 -7.68
CA VAL A 389 3.21 -3.10 -7.91
C VAL A 389 3.16 -3.81 -6.56
N LEU A 390 2.01 -4.38 -6.25
CA LEU A 390 1.73 -5.05 -4.97
C LEU A 390 1.54 -6.53 -5.25
N ILE A 391 2.23 -7.39 -4.50
CA ILE A 391 2.17 -8.85 -4.67
C ILE A 391 1.66 -9.46 -3.37
N GLU A 392 0.43 -9.97 -3.39
CA GLU A 392 -0.26 -10.53 -2.23
C GLU A 392 -0.54 -12.02 -2.47
N PRO A 393 0.35 -12.93 -2.07
CA PRO A 393 0.15 -14.36 -2.23
C PRO A 393 -0.96 -14.89 -1.31
N ILE A 394 -1.84 -15.72 -1.89
CA ILE A 394 -2.99 -16.28 -1.19
C ILE A 394 -2.96 -17.81 -1.27
N MET A 395 -3.06 -18.46 -0.12
CA MET A 395 -3.35 -19.87 0.01
C MET A 395 -4.84 -20.06 0.28
N LEU A 396 -5.56 -20.71 -0.65
CA LEU A 396 -6.99 -20.99 -0.52
C LEU A 396 -7.20 -22.38 0.08
N CYS A 397 -7.79 -22.45 1.27
CA CYS A 397 -8.08 -23.69 1.96
C CYS A 397 -9.55 -24.10 1.78
N LYS A 398 -9.78 -25.42 1.65
CA LYS A 398 -11.12 -26.02 1.66
C LYS A 398 -11.81 -25.92 3.03
N THR A 399 -11.04 -25.99 4.11
CA THR A 399 -11.57 -25.80 5.47
C THR A 399 -11.13 -24.45 6.03
N PRO A 400 -11.93 -23.80 6.89
CA PRO A 400 -11.58 -22.51 7.45
C PRO A 400 -10.25 -22.56 8.23
N PRO A 401 -9.22 -21.81 7.79
CA PRO A 401 -7.96 -21.73 8.51
C PRO A 401 -8.13 -20.93 9.81
N ARG A 402 -7.16 -21.03 10.71
CA ARG A 402 -7.16 -20.29 11.99
C ARG A 402 -5.82 -19.64 12.24
N CYS A 403 -5.86 -18.41 12.73
CA CYS A 403 -4.68 -17.76 13.29
C CYS A 403 -4.51 -18.20 14.75
N MET A 404 -3.29 -18.57 15.11
CA MET A 404 -2.94 -19.07 16.45
C MET A 404 -2.69 -17.95 17.45
N GLU A 405 -2.27 -16.78 16.95
CA GLU A 405 -1.81 -15.69 17.78
C GLU A 405 -2.92 -14.68 18.07
N LYS A 406 -3.84 -14.48 17.13
CA LYS A 406 -4.89 -13.47 17.23
C LYS A 406 -6.17 -13.89 16.51
N SER A 407 -7.33 -13.51 17.05
CA SER A 407 -8.62 -13.70 16.38
C SER A 407 -8.80 -12.65 15.28
N ILE A 408 -8.38 -12.99 14.06
CA ILE A 408 -8.47 -12.13 12.88
C ILE A 408 -9.28 -12.80 11.76
N SER A 409 -9.89 -12.00 10.88
CA SER A 409 -10.76 -12.51 9.81
C SER A 409 -10.00 -13.36 8.78
N PHE A 410 -8.77 -12.96 8.45
CA PHE A 410 -7.98 -13.61 7.42
C PHE A 410 -6.62 -14.03 8.02
N PRO A 411 -6.45 -15.30 8.43
CA PRO A 411 -5.16 -15.78 8.93
C PRO A 411 -4.01 -15.38 8.00
N TYR A 412 -2.96 -14.79 8.57
CA TYR A 412 -1.92 -14.11 7.82
C TYR A 412 -0.53 -14.40 8.41
N GLN A 413 0.41 -14.80 7.56
CA GLN A 413 1.79 -15.03 7.94
C GLN A 413 2.64 -13.83 7.53
N ARG A 414 2.94 -12.97 8.51
CA ARG A 414 3.59 -11.67 8.28
C ARG A 414 4.97 -11.76 7.67
N ASN A 415 5.80 -12.72 8.08
CA ASN A 415 7.17 -12.87 7.57
C ASN A 415 7.23 -13.14 6.07
N THR A 416 6.18 -13.75 5.52
CA THR A 416 6.10 -14.16 4.12
C THR A 416 4.97 -13.46 3.34
N ASN A 417 4.25 -12.52 3.96
CA ASN A 417 3.10 -11.83 3.35
C ASN A 417 2.06 -12.80 2.76
N ILE A 418 1.85 -13.98 3.36
CA ILE A 418 0.89 -14.97 2.85
C ILE A 418 -0.42 -14.88 3.62
N HIS A 419 -1.51 -14.65 2.90
CA HIS A 419 -2.86 -14.85 3.42
C HIS A 419 -3.27 -16.30 3.25
N VAL A 420 -3.82 -16.90 4.31
CA VAL A 420 -4.40 -18.24 4.28
C VAL A 420 -5.87 -18.08 4.61
N ILE A 421 -6.73 -18.30 3.62
CA ILE A 421 -8.17 -18.03 3.74
C ILE A 421 -9.02 -19.21 3.31
N HIS A 422 -10.26 -19.22 3.80
CA HIS A 422 -11.29 -20.12 3.28
C HIS A 422 -11.75 -19.62 1.91
N GLN A 423 -12.05 -20.54 0.99
CA GLN A 423 -12.39 -20.20 -0.39
C GLN A 423 -13.54 -19.15 -0.54
N PRO A 424 -14.66 -19.23 0.20
CA PRO A 424 -15.73 -18.22 0.14
C PRO A 424 -15.31 -16.81 0.57
N ASP A 425 -14.23 -16.68 1.35
CA ASP A 425 -13.78 -15.39 1.90
C ASP A 425 -12.87 -14.63 0.93
N LEU A 426 -12.52 -15.21 -0.22
CA LEU A 426 -11.63 -14.60 -1.22
C LEU A 426 -12.10 -13.20 -1.65
N SER A 427 -13.39 -13.03 -1.91
CA SER A 427 -13.93 -11.73 -2.32
C SER A 427 -13.78 -10.66 -1.21
N GLN A 428 -13.96 -11.06 0.04
CA GLN A 428 -13.85 -10.16 1.19
C GLN A 428 -12.40 -9.76 1.43
N LEU A 429 -11.48 -10.73 1.37
CA LEU A 429 -10.04 -10.50 1.48
C LEU A 429 -9.54 -9.53 0.41
N LEU A 430 -9.88 -9.75 -0.86
CA LEU A 430 -9.43 -8.88 -1.96
C LEU A 430 -9.93 -7.44 -1.79
N SER A 431 -11.18 -7.28 -1.36
CA SER A 431 -11.75 -5.97 -1.05
C SER A 431 -11.02 -5.30 0.12
N PHE A 432 -10.71 -6.06 1.18
CA PHE A 432 -9.92 -5.60 2.32
C PHE A 432 -8.50 -5.18 1.91
N VAL A 433 -7.82 -5.97 1.08
CA VAL A 433 -6.45 -5.70 0.60
C VAL A 433 -6.41 -4.43 -0.24
N GLU A 434 -7.37 -4.22 -1.15
CA GLU A 434 -7.47 -2.99 -1.93
C GLU A 434 -7.67 -1.77 -1.01
N GLU A 435 -8.57 -1.87 -0.04
CA GLU A 435 -8.84 -0.81 0.93
C GLU A 435 -7.63 -0.52 1.82
N LYS A 436 -6.95 -1.55 2.33
CA LYS A 436 -5.70 -1.47 3.10
C LYS A 436 -4.71 -0.57 2.38
N TYR A 437 -4.36 -0.89 1.14
CA TYR A 437 -3.34 -0.13 0.43
C TYR A 437 -3.82 1.26 -0.01
N ARG A 438 -5.11 1.44 -0.29
CA ARG A 438 -5.68 2.77 -0.55
C ARG A 438 -5.53 3.68 0.68
N LEU A 439 -5.81 3.15 1.87
CA LEU A 439 -5.70 3.87 3.13
C LEU A 439 -4.25 4.21 3.47
N ILE A 440 -3.33 3.24 3.31
CA ILE A 440 -1.89 3.47 3.53
C ILE A 440 -1.42 4.66 2.67
N GLU A 441 -1.66 4.63 1.36
CA GLU A 441 -1.22 5.71 0.47
C GLU A 441 -1.91 7.06 0.75
N SER A 442 -3.17 7.05 1.20
CA SER A 442 -3.87 8.29 1.53
C SER A 442 -3.26 9.03 2.73
N ARG A 443 -2.51 8.31 3.59
CA ARG A 443 -1.98 8.83 4.86
C ARG A 443 -0.48 8.97 4.92
N VAL A 444 0.25 8.33 4.01
CA VAL A 444 1.68 8.57 3.86
C VAL A 444 1.88 10.07 3.61
N LYS A 445 2.26 10.80 4.67
CA LYS A 445 2.41 12.28 4.66
C LYS A 445 3.52 12.72 3.70
N SER A 446 4.40 11.79 3.29
CA SER A 446 5.42 12.12 2.31
C SER A 446 4.75 12.46 0.98
N PRO A 447 5.12 13.59 0.34
CA PRO A 447 4.65 13.88 -1.00
C PRO A 447 4.98 12.67 -1.89
N ASN A 448 4.05 12.32 -2.79
CA ASN A 448 4.21 11.25 -3.79
C ASN A 448 5.68 11.13 -4.22
N THR A 449 6.22 9.92 -4.23
CA THR A 449 7.64 9.62 -4.52
C THR A 449 8.15 10.39 -5.75
N ILE A 450 7.34 10.48 -6.81
CA ILE A 450 7.60 11.26 -8.03
C ILE A 450 7.67 12.76 -7.74
N LYS A 451 6.68 13.31 -7.03
CA LYS A 451 6.68 14.74 -6.66
C LYS A 451 7.86 15.08 -5.76
N ASN A 452 8.21 14.20 -4.84
CA ASN A 452 9.38 14.39 -3.98
C ASN A 452 10.67 14.38 -4.80
N TYR A 453 10.78 13.42 -5.73
CA TYR A 453 11.91 13.34 -6.66
C TYR A 453 12.03 14.61 -7.52
N GLN A 454 10.97 14.99 -8.21
CA GLN A 454 10.89 16.19 -9.04
C GLN A 454 11.21 17.45 -8.23
N LYS A 455 10.60 17.63 -7.06
CA LYS A 455 10.86 18.76 -6.16
C LYS A 455 12.32 18.79 -5.71
N THR A 456 12.92 17.64 -5.45
CA THR A 456 14.32 17.56 -5.03
C THR A 456 15.27 17.85 -6.20
N GLU A 457 14.94 17.39 -7.40
CA GLU A 457 15.66 17.69 -8.64
C GLU A 457 15.58 19.18 -9.00
N GLU A 458 14.39 19.77 -8.99
CA GLU A 458 14.18 21.21 -9.20
C GLU A 458 14.94 22.03 -8.16
N LYS A 459 14.89 21.63 -6.88
CA LYS A 459 15.63 22.28 -5.81
C LYS A 459 17.14 22.15 -6.01
N PHE A 460 17.62 21.00 -6.47
CA PHE A 460 19.03 20.79 -6.81
C PHE A 460 19.45 21.73 -7.95
N ILE A 461 18.72 21.76 -9.07
CA ILE A 461 19.00 22.64 -10.22
C ILE A 461 18.96 24.11 -9.82
N LYS A 462 17.95 24.52 -9.04
CA LYS A 462 17.83 25.89 -8.52
C LYS A 462 19.04 26.27 -7.66
N ASN A 463 19.42 25.40 -6.72
CA ASN A 463 20.56 25.66 -5.85
C ASN A 463 21.89 25.67 -6.60
N VAL A 464 22.07 24.80 -7.61
CA VAL A 464 23.24 24.84 -8.50
C VAL A 464 23.28 26.17 -9.25
N ARG A 465 22.16 26.63 -9.81
CA ARG A 465 22.07 27.93 -10.52
C ARG A 465 22.44 29.11 -9.61
N ILE A 466 21.92 29.13 -8.38
CA ILE A 466 22.24 30.16 -7.37
C ILE A 466 23.71 30.10 -6.97
N ALA A 467 24.25 28.90 -6.76
CA ALA A 467 25.66 28.71 -6.43
C ALA A 467 26.60 29.17 -7.56
N SER A 468 26.15 29.16 -8.82
CA SER A 468 26.92 29.63 -9.98
C SER A 468 26.88 31.15 -10.20
N THR A 469 25.96 31.89 -9.56
CA THR A 469 25.83 33.35 -9.74
C THR A 469 27.13 34.14 -9.43
N PRO A 470 27.89 33.82 -8.36
CA PRO A 470 29.17 34.48 -8.09
C PRO A 470 30.21 34.31 -9.20
N LEU A 471 30.20 33.19 -9.94
CA LEU A 471 31.13 32.96 -11.05
C LEU A 471 30.85 33.89 -12.23
N VAL A 472 29.58 34.19 -12.50
CA VAL A 472 29.18 35.16 -13.52
C VAL A 472 29.66 36.56 -13.13
N GLY A 473 29.46 36.95 -11.86
CA GLY A 473 29.97 38.22 -11.34
C GLY A 473 31.51 38.32 -11.41
N TYR A 474 32.20 37.22 -11.07
CA TYR A 474 33.65 37.12 -11.21
C TYR A 474 34.10 37.28 -12.68
N ALA A 475 33.42 36.63 -13.63
CA ALA A 475 33.75 36.72 -15.05
C ALA A 475 33.58 38.14 -15.60
N ILE A 476 32.50 38.84 -15.22
CA ILE A 476 32.27 40.24 -15.60
C ILE A 476 33.38 41.13 -15.04
N ALA A 477 33.72 40.98 -13.76
CA ALA A 477 34.78 41.76 -13.13
C ALA A 477 36.16 41.49 -13.75
N LEU A 478 36.47 40.22 -14.08
CA LEU A 478 37.69 39.84 -14.79
C LEU A 478 37.76 40.52 -16.16
N ALA A 479 36.65 40.52 -16.92
CA ALA A 479 36.57 41.17 -18.21
C ALA A 479 36.86 42.68 -18.11
N VAL A 480 36.26 43.37 -17.13
CA VAL A 480 36.52 44.80 -16.90
C VAL A 480 38.00 45.07 -16.56
N ILE A 481 38.60 44.27 -15.67
CA ILE A 481 40.03 44.40 -15.30
C ILE A 481 40.92 44.17 -16.53
N TYR A 482 40.58 43.20 -17.37
CA TYR A 482 41.31 42.89 -18.59
C TYR A 482 41.26 44.05 -19.60
N PHE A 483 40.07 44.60 -19.87
CA PHE A 483 39.91 45.73 -20.79
C PHE A 483 40.51 47.04 -20.28
N ALA A 484 40.67 47.20 -18.96
CA ALA A 484 41.31 48.37 -18.35
C ALA A 484 42.85 48.25 -18.23
N GLU A 485 43.46 47.16 -18.73
CA GLU A 485 44.90 46.92 -18.73
C GLU A 485 45.57 46.93 -17.33
N PHE A 486 44.83 46.61 -16.26
CA PHE A 486 45.37 46.58 -14.90
C PHE A 486 46.10 45.25 -14.57
N PHE A 487 47.25 45.01 -15.19
CA PHE A 487 47.99 43.74 -15.08
C PHE A 487 48.33 43.30 -13.64
N TYR A 488 48.62 44.24 -12.72
CA TYR A 488 48.90 43.89 -11.32
C TYR A 488 47.66 43.32 -10.60
N LEU A 489 46.48 43.92 -10.83
CA LEU A 489 45.21 43.45 -10.26
C LEU A 489 44.84 42.07 -10.81
N LEU A 490 45.18 41.78 -12.07
CA LEU A 490 44.91 40.50 -12.71
C LEU A 490 45.52 39.31 -11.95
N ARG A 491 46.75 39.45 -11.42
CA ARG A 491 47.41 38.39 -10.62
C ARG A 491 46.68 38.12 -9.31
N LEU A 492 46.30 39.17 -8.58
CA LEU A 492 45.54 39.04 -7.34
C LEU A 492 44.15 38.46 -7.59
N PHE A 493 43.48 38.94 -8.64
CA PHE A 493 42.15 38.49 -9.01
C PHE A 493 42.13 37.00 -9.39
N ASN A 494 43.14 36.52 -10.13
CA ASN A 494 43.30 35.09 -10.44
C ASN A 494 43.46 34.23 -9.18
N SER A 495 44.23 34.68 -8.19
CA SER A 495 44.36 33.95 -6.92
C SER A 495 43.02 33.84 -6.18
N ILE A 496 42.23 34.90 -6.19
CA ILE A 496 40.87 34.91 -5.63
C ILE A 496 39.95 33.99 -6.44
N GLY A 497 40.10 33.97 -7.77
CA GLY A 497 39.37 33.08 -8.67
C GLY A 497 39.53 31.61 -8.32
N PHE A 498 40.76 31.15 -8.06
CA PHE A 498 40.99 29.77 -7.63
C PHE A 498 40.29 29.44 -6.30
N ALA A 499 40.28 30.38 -5.35
CA ALA A 499 39.56 30.19 -4.08
C ALA A 499 38.04 30.12 -4.29
N ILE A 500 37.48 30.99 -5.14
CA ILE A 500 36.05 30.98 -5.50
C ILE A 500 35.67 29.65 -6.17
N VAL A 501 36.50 29.16 -7.10
CA VAL A 501 36.28 27.86 -7.76
C VAL A 501 36.32 26.71 -6.74
N GLY A 502 37.26 26.72 -5.79
CA GLY A 502 37.33 25.71 -4.73
C GLY A 502 36.10 25.69 -3.82
N ILE A 503 35.59 26.86 -3.43
CA ILE A 503 34.36 27.00 -2.65
C ILE A 503 33.16 26.51 -3.47
N TYR A 504 33.06 26.92 -4.74
CA TYR A 504 31.99 26.50 -5.63
C TYR A 504 31.95 24.98 -5.83
N LEU A 505 33.10 24.34 -6.08
CA LEU A 505 33.19 22.89 -6.19
C LEU A 505 32.75 22.20 -4.89
N SER A 506 33.13 22.74 -3.74
CA SER A 506 32.70 22.20 -2.44
C SER A 506 31.18 22.28 -2.25
N ILE A 507 30.56 23.41 -2.66
CA ILE A 507 29.11 23.58 -2.64
C ILE A 507 28.43 22.61 -3.60
N LEU A 508 28.94 22.45 -4.82
CA LEU A 508 28.40 21.51 -5.80
C LEU A 508 28.43 20.07 -5.28
N VAL A 509 29.56 19.65 -4.69
CA VAL A 509 29.72 18.33 -4.09
C VAL A 509 28.70 18.13 -2.97
N TYR A 510 28.52 19.12 -2.09
CA TYR A 510 27.52 19.06 -1.02
C TYR A 510 26.08 18.94 -1.57
N LEU A 511 25.72 19.76 -2.56
CA LEU A 511 24.39 19.72 -3.20
C LEU A 511 24.16 18.38 -3.89
N TYR A 512 25.18 17.86 -4.57
CA TYR A 512 25.15 16.55 -5.21
C TYR A 512 24.94 15.42 -4.20
N PHE A 513 25.70 15.40 -3.10
CA PHE A 513 25.52 14.42 -2.03
C PHE A 513 24.11 14.45 -1.43
N LYS A 514 23.55 15.64 -1.23
CA LYS A 514 22.17 15.80 -0.73
C LYS A 514 21.14 15.21 -1.69
N PHE A 515 21.26 15.50 -2.99
CA PHE A 515 20.39 14.93 -4.02
C PHE A 515 20.57 13.41 -4.15
N PHE A 516 21.81 12.93 -4.08
CA PHE A 516 22.15 11.51 -4.13
C PHE A 516 21.55 10.74 -2.96
N LYS A 517 21.53 11.31 -1.75
CA LYS A 517 20.89 10.69 -0.58
C LYS A 517 19.42 10.39 -0.84
N THR A 518 18.66 11.36 -1.35
CA THR A 518 17.25 11.16 -1.71
C THR A 518 17.09 10.10 -2.81
N LYS A 519 17.93 10.11 -3.85
CA LYS A 519 17.92 9.06 -4.88
C LYS A 519 18.16 7.66 -4.30
N LYS A 520 19.08 7.54 -3.34
CA LYS A 520 19.37 6.27 -2.66
C LYS A 520 18.18 5.79 -1.83
N GLU A 521 17.51 6.69 -1.11
CA GLU A 521 16.29 6.38 -0.35
C GLU A 521 15.18 5.86 -1.29
N LEU A 522 14.99 6.49 -2.45
CA LEU A 522 14.00 6.05 -3.44
C LEU A 522 14.35 4.70 -4.08
N ALA A 523 15.62 4.47 -4.38
CA ALA A 523 16.06 3.17 -4.90
C ALA A 523 15.82 2.05 -3.89
N ILE A 524 16.14 2.30 -2.60
CA ILE A 524 15.87 1.35 -1.51
C ILE A 524 14.36 1.12 -1.38
N GLU A 525 13.53 2.15 -1.42
CA GLU A 525 12.06 2.01 -1.38
C GLU A 525 11.53 1.11 -2.51
N PHE A 526 12.05 1.28 -3.73
CA PHE A 526 11.64 0.49 -4.90
C PHE A 526 12.12 -0.96 -4.88
N GLU A 527 13.35 -1.19 -4.41
CA GLU A 527 13.95 -2.52 -4.25
C GLU A 527 13.39 -3.27 -3.04
N THR A 528 12.69 -2.59 -2.13
CA THR A 528 12.06 -3.19 -0.96
C THR A 528 10.61 -3.57 -1.27
N PRO A 529 10.21 -4.85 -1.12
CA PRO A 529 8.82 -5.26 -1.24
C PRO A 529 7.90 -4.41 -0.36
N TYR A 530 6.74 -4.05 -0.86
CA TYR A 530 5.87 -3.08 -0.19
C TYR A 530 5.52 -3.50 1.26
N TYR A 531 5.22 -4.79 1.49
CA TYR A 531 4.90 -5.30 2.83
C TYR A 531 6.08 -5.26 3.83
N MET A 532 7.32 -5.11 3.34
CA MET A 532 8.53 -4.94 4.15
C MET A 532 8.87 -3.47 4.42
N GLN A 533 8.18 -2.53 3.78
CA GLN A 533 8.43 -1.12 4.00
C GLN A 533 8.02 -0.75 5.43
N ASN A 534 8.90 -0.02 6.12
CA ASN A 534 8.62 0.44 7.48
C ASN A 534 7.61 1.58 7.42
N LEU A 535 6.32 1.25 7.56
CA LEU A 535 5.24 2.22 7.60
C LEU A 535 5.13 2.80 9.01
N GLU A 536 5.42 4.08 9.15
CA GLU A 536 5.23 4.81 10.39
C GLU A 536 3.82 5.39 10.44
N PHE A 537 2.95 4.78 11.25
CA PHE A 537 1.61 5.29 11.52
C PHE A 537 1.56 5.91 12.91
N SER A 538 0.92 7.07 13.01
CA SER A 538 0.57 7.69 14.28
C SER A 538 -0.75 7.15 14.82
N GLU A 539 -1.04 7.34 16.11
CA GLU A 539 -2.35 6.98 16.68
C GLU A 539 -3.51 7.73 15.98
N ILE A 540 -3.24 8.91 15.43
CA ILE A 540 -4.20 9.70 14.65
C ILE A 540 -4.62 8.93 13.40
N ASP A 541 -3.65 8.41 12.63
CA ASP A 541 -3.92 7.72 11.38
C ASP A 541 -4.81 6.48 11.64
N LEU A 542 -4.54 5.75 12.73
CA LEU A 542 -5.33 4.59 13.14
C LEU A 542 -6.77 4.94 13.57
N LEU A 543 -6.98 6.11 14.18
CA LEU A 543 -8.33 6.58 14.51
C LEU A 543 -9.14 6.88 13.25
N GLU A 544 -8.51 7.47 12.24
CA GLU A 544 -9.19 7.73 10.97
C GLU A 544 -9.43 6.45 10.16
N PHE A 545 -8.56 5.45 10.29
CA PHE A 545 -8.81 4.12 9.73
C PHE A 545 -9.99 3.43 10.40
N LYS A 546 -10.22 3.66 11.69
CA LYS A 546 -11.39 3.14 12.40
C LYS A 546 -12.72 3.62 11.82
N ASP A 547 -12.76 4.79 11.18
CA ASP A 547 -13.97 5.29 10.53
C ASP A 547 -14.23 4.65 9.17
N GLN A 548 -13.21 4.08 8.53
CA GLN A 548 -13.28 3.49 7.19
C GLN A 548 -13.31 1.97 7.20
N PHE A 549 -12.66 1.34 8.19
CA PHE A 549 -12.68 -0.11 8.37
C PHE A 549 -13.77 -0.58 9.32
N THR A 550 -14.27 -1.78 9.05
CA THR A 550 -15.01 -2.54 10.07
C THR A 550 -14.07 -2.86 11.25
N PRO A 551 -14.59 -3.07 12.47
CA PRO A 551 -13.77 -3.46 13.62
C PRO A 551 -12.87 -4.66 13.33
N ASP A 552 -13.37 -5.65 12.59
CA ASP A 552 -12.61 -6.84 12.22
C ASP A 552 -11.48 -6.53 11.23
N TYR A 553 -11.74 -5.69 10.22
CA TYR A 553 -10.74 -5.23 9.27
C TYR A 553 -9.68 -4.35 9.90
N LEU A 554 -10.04 -3.49 10.87
CA LEU A 554 -9.07 -2.69 11.60
C LEU A 554 -8.14 -3.59 12.44
N THR A 555 -8.69 -4.65 13.03
CA THR A 555 -7.92 -5.64 13.79
C THR A 555 -6.99 -6.43 12.87
N GLN A 556 -7.48 -6.86 11.70
CA GLN A 556 -6.68 -7.47 10.63
C GLN A 556 -5.54 -6.53 10.19
N PHE A 557 -5.86 -5.29 9.82
CA PHE A 557 -4.90 -4.28 9.39
C PHE A 557 -3.81 -4.06 10.43
N GLY A 558 -4.20 -3.92 11.69
CA GLY A 558 -3.29 -3.75 12.81
C GLY A 558 -2.31 -4.91 12.93
N TYR A 559 -2.81 -6.14 12.84
CA TYR A 559 -1.97 -7.33 12.89
C TYR A 559 -1.01 -7.44 11.68
N GLU A 560 -1.49 -7.19 10.46
CA GLU A 560 -0.65 -7.27 9.26
C GLU A 560 0.50 -6.25 9.29
N CYS A 561 0.21 -5.01 9.66
CA CYS A 561 1.19 -3.93 9.65
C CYS A 561 2.15 -4.01 10.84
N PHE A 562 1.64 -4.36 12.03
CA PHE A 562 2.38 -4.18 13.28
C PHE A 562 2.78 -5.49 13.97
N GLY A 563 2.18 -6.62 13.61
CA GLY A 563 2.35 -7.91 14.27
C GLY A 563 1.70 -7.95 15.65
N LYS A 564 2.05 -8.97 16.44
CA LYS A 564 1.50 -9.19 17.78
C LYS A 564 2.06 -8.27 18.86
N ASP A 565 3.30 -7.78 18.71
CA ASP A 565 4.04 -7.13 19.80
C ASP A 565 3.76 -5.62 19.96
N ARG A 566 2.95 -5.01 19.10
CA ARG A 566 2.70 -3.56 19.15
C ARG A 566 1.35 -3.21 19.75
N ASN A 567 1.40 -2.57 20.93
CA ASN A 567 0.23 -2.10 21.65
C ASN A 567 -0.14 -0.67 21.25
N PHE A 568 -0.95 -0.52 20.21
CA PHE A 568 -1.69 0.72 20.00
C PHE A 568 -2.97 0.67 20.82
N LYS A 569 -3.21 1.68 21.67
CA LYS A 569 -4.39 1.74 22.54
C LYS A 569 -5.71 1.64 21.76
N VAL A 570 -5.73 2.21 20.55
CA VAL A 570 -6.90 2.19 19.65
C VAL A 570 -7.21 0.77 19.18
N LEU A 571 -6.18 -0.01 18.81
CA LEU A 571 -6.33 -1.39 18.37
C LEU A 571 -6.71 -2.30 19.54
N GLU A 572 -6.11 -2.09 20.71
CA GLU A 572 -6.41 -2.85 21.93
C GLU A 572 -7.86 -2.63 22.37
N GLN A 573 -8.34 -1.39 22.34
CA GLN A 573 -9.74 -1.09 22.66
C GLN A 573 -10.69 -1.74 21.65
N ASN A 574 -10.37 -1.66 20.36
CA ASN A 574 -11.21 -2.27 19.32
C ASN A 574 -11.27 -3.80 19.46
N GLU A 575 -10.15 -4.44 19.80
CA GLU A 575 -10.10 -5.87 20.07
C GLU A 575 -10.95 -6.27 21.29
N LYS A 576 -10.85 -5.51 22.38
CA LYS A 576 -11.70 -5.69 23.57
C LYS A 576 -13.19 -5.55 23.22
N ASP A 577 -13.55 -4.54 22.44
CA ASP A 577 -14.92 -4.31 21.99
C ASP A 577 -15.42 -5.49 21.11
N THR A 578 -14.59 -5.99 20.18
CA THR A 578 -14.92 -7.15 19.33
C THR A 578 -15.12 -8.42 20.16
N ILE A 579 -14.23 -8.69 21.12
CA ILE A 579 -14.35 -9.86 22.01
C ILE A 579 -15.65 -9.77 22.81
N LEU A 580 -15.94 -8.63 23.44
CA LEU A 580 -17.15 -8.43 24.24
C LEU A 580 -18.43 -8.65 23.41
N ASN A 581 -18.47 -8.10 22.19
CA ASN A 581 -19.60 -8.28 21.27
C ASN A 581 -19.77 -9.76 20.85
N SER A 582 -18.66 -10.48 20.65
CA SER A 582 -18.70 -11.91 20.30
C SER A 582 -19.23 -12.78 21.45
N VAL A 583 -18.91 -12.43 22.70
CA VAL A 583 -19.39 -13.12 23.90
C VAL A 583 -20.89 -12.90 24.06
N HIS A 584 -21.36 -11.65 24.00
CA HIS A 584 -22.81 -11.37 24.09
C HIS A 584 -23.61 -12.03 22.96
N THR A 585 -23.07 -12.08 21.74
CA THR A 585 -23.75 -12.76 20.63
C THR A 585 -23.89 -14.27 20.88
N LYS A 586 -22.88 -14.90 21.52
CA LYS A 586 -22.96 -16.32 21.91
C LYS A 586 -23.98 -16.54 23.04
N GLU A 587 -24.01 -15.67 24.05
CA GLU A 587 -24.98 -15.76 25.16
C GLU A 587 -26.42 -15.64 24.66
N ILE A 588 -26.69 -14.70 23.76
CA ILE A 588 -28.03 -14.55 23.16
C ILE A 588 -28.43 -15.80 22.38
N LYS A 589 -27.52 -16.39 21.59
CA LYS A 589 -27.80 -17.63 20.86
C LYS A 589 -28.09 -18.79 21.81
N VAL A 590 -27.28 -18.96 22.86
CA VAL A 590 -27.50 -20.02 23.86
C VAL A 590 -28.85 -19.83 24.55
N ASN A 591 -29.19 -18.60 24.98
CA ASN A 591 -30.46 -18.32 25.65
C ASN A 591 -31.68 -18.50 24.73
N SER A 592 -31.56 -18.14 23.45
CA SER A 592 -32.64 -18.32 22.46
C SER A 592 -32.94 -19.80 22.13
N ILE A 593 -31.97 -20.69 22.32
CA ILE A 593 -32.13 -22.13 22.10
C ILE A 593 -32.76 -22.81 23.34
N THR A 594 -32.73 -22.16 24.50
CA THR A 594 -33.36 -22.64 25.76
C THR A 594 -34.82 -22.22 25.95
N LEU A 595 -35.51 -21.81 24.88
CA LEU A 595 -36.97 -21.67 24.88
C LEU A 595 -37.67 -22.81 24.12
N PRO A 596 -37.56 -24.10 24.54
CA PRO A 596 -38.56 -25.07 24.17
C PRO A 596 -39.82 -24.81 25.00
N GLU A 597 -40.98 -24.91 24.35
CA GLU A 597 -42.27 -25.16 25.00
C GLU A 597 -42.07 -26.16 26.15
N LEU A 598 -42.19 -25.69 27.39
CA LEU A 598 -42.33 -26.55 28.54
C LEU A 598 -43.72 -27.19 28.47
N VAL A 599 -43.76 -28.37 27.86
CA VAL A 599 -44.54 -29.48 28.40
C VAL A 599 -43.90 -29.82 29.74
N GLU A 600 -44.69 -29.68 30.80
CA GLU A 600 -44.32 -30.03 32.17
C GLU A 600 -43.87 -31.50 32.26
N GLU A 601 -42.61 -31.75 32.59
CA GLU A 601 -42.26 -32.94 33.37
C GLU A 601 -40.96 -32.75 34.17
N LYS A 602 -40.99 -33.30 35.38
CA LYS A 602 -40.17 -33.00 36.56
C LYS A 602 -38.69 -33.40 36.40
N GLY A 603 -37.79 -32.57 36.94
CA GLY A 603 -36.40 -32.95 37.22
C GLY A 603 -35.51 -31.77 37.60
N GLU A 604 -35.65 -31.25 38.83
CA GLU A 604 -34.71 -30.31 39.45
C GLU A 604 -33.44 -31.05 39.91
N GLU A 605 -32.32 -30.98 39.19
CA GLU A 605 -30.98 -31.21 39.76
C GLU A 605 -29.80 -30.73 38.87
N ASP A 606 -29.98 -30.55 37.56
CA ASP A 606 -28.87 -30.23 36.62
C ASP A 606 -28.53 -28.74 36.43
N SER A 607 -29.28 -27.81 37.02
CA SER A 607 -29.09 -26.37 36.78
C SER A 607 -27.94 -25.73 37.59
N ILE A 608 -27.49 -26.37 38.67
CA ILE A 608 -26.49 -25.80 39.59
C ILE A 608 -25.05 -26.00 39.06
N GLN A 609 -24.77 -27.10 38.35
CA GLN A 609 -23.42 -27.35 37.81
C GLN A 609 -23.04 -26.42 36.64
N LYS A 610 -24.02 -25.90 35.89
CA LYS A 610 -23.74 -25.03 34.72
C LYS A 610 -23.29 -23.62 35.11
N MET A 611 -23.67 -23.13 36.29
CA MET A 611 -23.28 -21.81 36.79
C MET A 611 -21.82 -21.77 37.29
N GLU A 612 -21.28 -22.91 37.74
CA GLU A 612 -19.95 -22.99 38.33
C GLU A 612 -18.82 -22.96 37.28
N TYR A 613 -19.07 -23.44 36.05
CA TYR A 613 -18.09 -23.41 34.95
C TYR A 613 -17.93 -22.02 34.30
N SER A 614 -18.98 -21.19 34.30
CA SER A 614 -18.94 -19.83 33.73
C SER A 614 -18.04 -18.91 34.54
N ASN A 615 -18.15 -18.97 35.87
CA ASN A 615 -17.36 -18.13 36.77
C ASN A 615 -15.85 -18.46 36.74
N LYS A 616 -15.48 -19.70 36.41
CA LYS A 616 -14.07 -20.13 36.32
C LYS A 616 -13.35 -19.61 35.07
N TYR A 617 -14.08 -19.27 34.02
CA TYR A 617 -13.52 -18.67 32.81
C TYR A 617 -13.35 -17.14 32.94
N LEU A 618 -14.24 -16.48 33.68
CA LEU A 618 -14.15 -15.03 33.95
C LEU A 618 -12.92 -14.67 34.79
N SER A 619 -12.53 -15.51 35.76
CA SER A 619 -11.32 -15.30 36.56
C SER A 619 -9.99 -15.41 35.80
N PHE A 620 -10.00 -15.93 34.57
CA PHE A 620 -8.77 -16.08 33.76
C PHE A 620 -8.49 -14.85 32.86
N LEU A 621 -9.44 -13.89 32.79
CA LEU A 621 -9.32 -12.67 31.97
C LEU A 621 -9.06 -11.41 32.81
N GLU A 622 -9.10 -11.52 34.14
CA GLU A 622 -8.85 -10.41 35.07
C GLU A 622 -7.40 -10.37 35.61
N ASP A 623 -6.59 -11.40 35.30
CA ASP A 623 -5.13 -11.44 35.50
C ASP A 623 -4.40 -11.26 34.16
#